data_AF-A0A1Y1YUF7-F1
#
_entry.id   AF-A0A1Y1YUF7-F1
#
_cell.length_a   1.000
_cell.length_b   1.000
_cell.length_c   1.000
_cell.angle_alpha   90.00
_cell.angle_beta   90.00
_cell.angle_gamma   90.00
#
_symmetry.space_group_name_H-M   'P 1'
#
loop_
_entity.id
_entity.type
_entity.pdbx_description
1 polymer ?
#
loop_
_entity_poly.entity_id
_entity_poly.type
_entity_poly.pdbx_seq_one_letter_code
_entity_poly.pdbx_strand_id
1 'polypeptide(L)'
;MITTTTKTASVTLKAPNEAAMEADGTDTTYGDWKDDLARDGYTVIKGAIPRERADKYADQMYTWLEEFNLGFDRNDLSTVHKDKLPVITEKGMCLQYAVTHEDFAWGIRGEPGVVGAFEKVYDSKDLIVSFDATNFTFPNRIDIPANKPWPHQDQDPAKPDFRCLQGLANLLPNGPDDGGLIVCPGGHVLSEEFHKDMADEPRIPAWTPEWYGFTENGMKWLENKGLKWVKVCAEPGDLLMWDSRTPHYNLSSKTTQPRFAIYTCYMPVADVTQKDLLRKKDAFERWVGTTHWPNARHVGSKVAKRDGEDDPHNRFEPRNKPVLDERTFKLTGIPYIKV
;
A
#
# COMPACT_ATOMS: atom_id res chain seq x y z
N MET A 1 -56.73 20.66 -30.15
CA MET A 1 -56.00 20.78 -28.88
C MET A 1 -55.76 19.37 -28.36
N ILE A 2 -54.51 18.92 -28.38
CA ILE A 2 -54.13 17.55 -27.98
C ILE A 2 -53.40 17.68 -26.65
N THR A 3 -53.98 17.11 -25.60
CA THR A 3 -53.47 17.16 -24.24
C THR A 3 -52.58 15.94 -24.00
N THR A 4 -51.26 16.13 -24.01
CA THR A 4 -50.30 15.08 -23.68
C THR A 4 -50.11 15.02 -22.17
N THR A 5 -50.49 13.90 -21.55
CA THR A 5 -50.30 13.66 -20.12
C THR A 5 -49.01 12.90 -19.92
N THR A 6 -47.97 13.56 -19.41
CA THR A 6 -46.69 12.91 -19.08
C THR A 6 -46.80 12.26 -17.70
N LYS A 7 -46.73 10.93 -17.66
CA LYS A 7 -46.66 10.15 -16.42
C LYS A 7 -45.19 10.09 -16.00
N THR A 8 -44.80 10.87 -15.00
CA THR A 8 -43.45 10.79 -14.42
C THR A 8 -43.42 9.62 -13.45
N ALA A 9 -42.68 8.56 -13.80
CA ALA A 9 -42.39 7.47 -12.88
C ALA A 9 -41.38 7.97 -11.84
N SER A 10 -41.74 7.91 -10.56
CA SER A 10 -40.81 8.14 -9.46
C SER A 10 -39.84 6.97 -9.37
N VAL A 11 -38.59 7.19 -9.77
CA VAL A 11 -37.50 6.25 -9.49
C VAL A 11 -37.13 6.43 -8.03
N THR A 12 -37.54 5.48 -7.20
CA THR A 12 -37.09 5.39 -5.81
C THR A 12 -35.66 4.86 -5.82
N LEU A 13 -34.67 5.75 -5.69
CA LEU A 13 -33.30 5.36 -5.39
C LEU A 13 -33.31 4.65 -4.03
N LYS A 14 -33.06 3.34 -4.02
CA LYS A 14 -32.71 2.63 -2.78
C LYS A 14 -31.43 3.27 -2.25
N ALA A 15 -31.43 3.66 -0.99
CA ALA A 15 -30.20 4.01 -0.28
C ALA A 15 -29.22 2.82 -0.42
N PRO A 16 -27.92 3.05 -0.67
CA PRO A 16 -26.93 1.98 -0.60
C PRO A 16 -26.96 1.41 0.81
N ASN A 17 -26.91 0.09 0.95
CA ASN A 17 -26.68 -0.54 2.25
C ASN A 17 -25.38 0.04 2.83
N GLU A 18 -25.51 0.80 3.92
CA GLU A 18 -24.40 1.27 4.76
C GLU A 18 -23.89 0.09 5.60
N ALA A 19 -23.19 -0.82 4.96
CA ALA A 19 -22.46 -1.90 5.62
C ALA A 19 -21.05 -1.95 5.02
N ALA A 20 -20.08 -2.43 5.82
CA ALA A 20 -18.74 -2.68 5.34
C ALA A 20 -18.77 -3.57 4.09
N MET A 21 -17.91 -3.25 3.12
CA MET A 21 -17.82 -4.00 1.87
C MET A 21 -17.26 -5.40 2.12
N GLU A 22 -17.96 -6.42 1.60
CA GLU A 22 -17.57 -7.83 1.75
C GLU A 22 -16.42 -8.23 0.79
N ALA A 23 -16.26 -7.47 -0.32
CA ALA A 23 -15.22 -7.66 -1.33
C ALA A 23 -15.11 -9.10 -1.88
N ASP A 24 -16.20 -9.86 -1.88
CA ASP A 24 -16.26 -11.28 -2.25
C ASP A 24 -16.53 -11.51 -3.75
N GLY A 25 -16.64 -10.43 -4.53
CA GLY A 25 -16.95 -10.48 -5.96
C GLY A 25 -18.44 -10.65 -6.27
N THR A 26 -19.33 -10.58 -5.27
CA THR A 26 -20.77 -10.54 -5.52
C THR A 26 -21.20 -9.17 -6.08
N ASP A 27 -22.27 -9.16 -6.89
CA ASP A 27 -22.82 -7.99 -7.58
C ASP A 27 -23.49 -6.99 -6.61
N THR A 28 -22.72 -6.44 -5.67
CA THR A 28 -23.13 -5.26 -4.92
C THR A 28 -22.69 -4.02 -5.69
N THR A 29 -23.65 -3.31 -6.30
CA THR A 29 -23.38 -2.04 -6.98
C THR A 29 -23.40 -0.89 -5.99
N TYR A 30 -22.25 -0.23 -5.83
CA TYR A 30 -22.04 0.95 -5.01
C TYR A 30 -22.18 2.26 -5.81
N GLY A 31 -22.02 2.22 -7.15
CA GLY A 31 -22.10 3.38 -8.03
C GLY A 31 -20.85 4.26 -8.01
N ASP A 32 -19.70 3.70 -7.62
CA ASP A 32 -18.41 4.38 -7.53
C ASP A 32 -17.23 3.40 -7.67
N TRP A 33 -16.02 3.87 -7.36
CA TRP A 33 -14.77 3.09 -7.48
C TRP A 33 -14.75 1.77 -6.68
N LYS A 34 -15.65 1.56 -5.71
CA LYS A 34 -15.77 0.29 -4.99
C LYS A 34 -16.29 -0.83 -5.91
N ASP A 35 -17.02 -0.48 -6.97
CA ASP A 35 -17.46 -1.45 -7.98
C ASP A 35 -16.25 -2.08 -8.70
N ASP A 36 -15.21 -1.28 -8.98
CA ASP A 36 -13.97 -1.78 -9.55
C ASP A 36 -13.19 -2.63 -8.53
N LEU A 37 -13.12 -2.19 -7.27
CA LEU A 37 -12.47 -2.98 -6.21
C LEU A 37 -13.15 -4.34 -6.01
N ALA A 38 -14.48 -4.40 -6.03
CA ALA A 38 -15.23 -5.64 -5.84
C ALA A 38 -15.00 -6.61 -7.01
N ARG A 39 -15.08 -6.09 -8.24
CA ARG A 39 -14.96 -6.87 -9.48
C ARG A 39 -13.52 -7.32 -9.75
N ASP A 40 -12.57 -6.40 -9.61
CA ASP A 40 -11.20 -6.59 -10.08
C ASP A 40 -10.21 -6.87 -8.93
N GLY A 41 -10.61 -6.63 -7.68
CA GLY A 41 -9.75 -6.80 -6.50
C GLY A 41 -8.79 -5.64 -6.29
N TYR A 42 -8.84 -4.62 -7.15
CA TYR A 42 -8.08 -3.39 -7.01
C TYR A 42 -8.82 -2.21 -7.62
N THR A 43 -8.40 -1.00 -7.26
CA THR A 43 -8.95 0.24 -7.80
C THR A 43 -7.91 1.36 -7.73
N VAL A 44 -8.15 2.43 -8.49
CA VAL A 44 -7.34 3.65 -8.48
C VAL A 44 -8.25 4.83 -8.19
N ILE A 45 -8.10 5.42 -7.00
CA ILE A 45 -8.80 6.64 -6.62
C ILE A 45 -7.99 7.84 -7.09
N LYS A 46 -8.52 8.54 -8.09
CA LYS A 46 -7.87 9.70 -8.71
C LYS A 46 -7.84 10.88 -7.77
N GLY A 47 -6.67 11.51 -7.61
CA GLY A 47 -6.51 12.75 -6.85
C GLY A 47 -6.91 12.63 -5.36
N ALA A 48 -6.73 11.46 -4.75
CA ALA A 48 -6.93 11.26 -3.31
C ALA A 48 -6.09 12.25 -2.47
N ILE A 49 -4.92 12.62 -3.00
CA ILE A 49 -4.12 13.75 -2.58
C ILE A 49 -4.14 14.78 -3.73
N PRO A 50 -4.52 16.05 -3.47
CA PRO A 50 -4.40 17.12 -4.45
C PRO A 50 -2.97 17.22 -4.99
N ARG A 51 -2.86 17.45 -6.30
CA ARG A 51 -1.59 17.46 -7.02
C ARG A 51 -0.50 18.31 -6.35
N GLU A 52 -0.83 19.53 -5.96
CA GLU A 52 0.09 20.45 -5.28
C GLU A 52 0.71 19.85 -4.00
N ARG A 53 -0.10 19.14 -3.20
CA ARG A 53 0.37 18.47 -1.98
C ARG A 53 1.20 17.24 -2.30
N ALA A 54 0.81 16.45 -3.31
CA ALA A 54 1.59 15.32 -3.77
C ALA A 54 2.99 15.75 -4.25
N ASP A 55 3.07 16.82 -5.03
CA ASP A 55 4.34 17.40 -5.50
C ASP A 55 5.20 17.89 -4.33
N LYS A 56 4.59 18.53 -3.32
CA LYS A 56 5.28 18.94 -2.08
C LYS A 56 5.83 17.74 -1.29
N TYR A 57 5.05 16.67 -1.14
CA TYR A 57 5.55 15.47 -0.47
C TYR A 57 6.69 14.81 -1.25
N ALA A 58 6.60 14.76 -2.58
CA ALA A 58 7.69 14.26 -3.42
C ALA A 58 8.98 15.08 -3.23
N ASP A 59 8.87 16.41 -3.16
CA ASP A 59 10.00 17.30 -2.87
C ASP A 59 10.61 17.06 -1.48
N GLN A 60 9.78 16.88 -0.44
CA GLN A 60 10.25 16.51 0.89
C GLN A 60 10.97 15.16 0.91
N MET A 61 10.46 14.18 0.16
CA MET A 61 11.06 12.86 0.03
C MET A 61 12.42 12.91 -0.68
N TYR A 62 12.56 13.70 -1.75
CA TYR A 62 13.86 13.93 -2.38
C TYR A 62 14.83 14.64 -1.41
N THR A 63 14.36 15.65 -0.69
CA THR A 63 15.16 16.40 0.29
C THR A 63 15.68 15.46 1.37
N TRP A 64 14.83 14.58 1.88
CA TRP A 64 15.21 13.58 2.89
C TRP A 64 16.35 12.66 2.42
N LEU A 65 16.36 12.26 1.14
CA LEU A 65 17.44 11.47 0.53
C LEU A 65 18.73 12.28 0.43
N GLU A 66 18.67 13.54 -0.03
CA GLU A 66 19.83 14.42 -0.16
C GLU A 66 20.46 14.76 1.19
N GLU A 67 19.66 14.90 2.26
CA GLU A 67 20.13 15.18 3.62
C GLU A 67 20.99 14.08 4.25
N PHE A 68 21.09 12.89 3.63
CA PHE A 68 22.12 11.93 4.02
C PHE A 68 23.54 12.42 3.69
N ASN A 69 23.68 13.43 2.82
CA ASN A 69 24.96 14.01 2.38
C ASN A 69 25.93 12.96 1.81
N LEU A 70 25.39 11.93 1.15
CA LEU A 70 26.16 10.85 0.52
C LEU A 70 26.47 11.12 -0.96
N GLY A 71 26.03 12.27 -1.49
CA GLY A 71 26.31 12.70 -2.87
C GLY A 71 25.24 12.31 -3.90
N PHE A 72 24.03 11.96 -3.47
CA PHE A 72 22.84 11.94 -4.32
C PHE A 72 22.39 13.36 -4.66
N ASP A 73 22.04 13.59 -5.93
CA ASP A 73 21.43 14.81 -6.46
C ASP A 73 20.18 14.41 -7.25
N ARG A 74 19.01 14.93 -6.85
CA ARG A 74 17.73 14.60 -7.50
C ARG A 74 17.67 14.97 -8.98
N ASN A 75 18.52 15.89 -9.43
CA ASN A 75 18.55 16.38 -10.82
C ASN A 75 19.56 15.62 -11.69
N ASP A 76 20.35 14.70 -11.12
CA ASP A 76 21.33 13.90 -11.84
C ASP A 76 21.19 12.41 -11.50
N LEU A 77 20.52 11.67 -12.40
CA LEU A 77 20.31 10.23 -12.25
C LEU A 77 21.63 9.43 -12.19
N SER A 78 22.76 9.96 -12.65
CA SER A 78 24.06 9.30 -12.53
C SER A 78 24.57 9.24 -11.07
N THR A 79 23.99 10.07 -10.19
CA THR A 79 24.27 10.03 -8.75
C THR A 79 23.48 8.95 -8.01
N VAL A 80 22.52 8.30 -8.67
CA VAL A 80 21.72 7.25 -8.04
C VAL A 80 22.55 5.96 -7.95
N HIS A 81 23.16 5.77 -6.80
CA HIS A 81 24.03 4.63 -6.49
C HIS A 81 23.84 4.22 -5.03
N LYS A 82 24.06 2.94 -4.69
CA LYS A 82 23.86 2.41 -3.33
C LYS A 82 24.73 3.12 -2.30
N ASP A 83 25.92 3.57 -2.70
CA ASP A 83 26.86 4.29 -1.84
C ASP A 83 26.49 5.76 -1.64
N LYS A 84 25.57 6.29 -2.47
CA LYS A 84 25.12 7.68 -2.45
C LYS A 84 23.72 7.85 -1.85
N LEU A 85 23.09 6.75 -1.46
CA LEU A 85 21.73 6.69 -0.95
C LEU A 85 21.68 5.95 0.40
N PRO A 86 20.64 6.17 1.22
CA PRO A 86 20.33 5.25 2.29
C PRO A 86 20.06 3.85 1.73
N VAL A 87 20.12 2.84 2.59
CA VAL A 87 19.80 1.47 2.21
C VAL A 87 18.35 1.40 1.73
N ILE A 88 18.20 1.06 0.46
CA ILE A 88 16.93 0.85 -0.24
C ILE A 88 17.06 -0.51 -0.93
N THR A 89 16.06 -1.38 -0.74
CA THR A 89 16.06 -2.72 -1.36
C THR A 89 15.92 -2.65 -2.87
N GLU A 90 16.20 -3.74 -3.57
CA GLU A 90 15.97 -3.87 -5.01
C GLU A 90 14.52 -3.62 -5.42
N LYS A 91 13.57 -3.85 -4.50
CA LYS A 91 12.14 -3.55 -4.66
C LYS A 91 11.79 -2.09 -4.40
N GLY A 92 12.78 -1.24 -4.11
CA GLY A 92 12.63 0.17 -3.80
C GLY A 92 12.15 0.45 -2.37
N MET A 93 12.16 -0.52 -1.47
CA MET A 93 11.65 -0.31 -0.10
C MET A 93 12.74 0.24 0.81
N CYS A 94 12.41 1.30 1.54
CA CYS A 94 13.18 1.79 2.68
C CYS A 94 12.33 1.62 3.94
N LEU A 95 12.83 0.84 4.91
CA LEU A 95 12.09 0.48 6.13
C LEU A 95 12.71 1.07 7.39
N GLN A 96 14.01 1.40 7.36
CA GLN A 96 14.78 1.87 8.51
C GLN A 96 14.93 3.40 8.49
N TYR A 97 15.87 3.95 9.27
CA TYR A 97 16.12 5.38 9.39
C TYR A 97 14.94 6.17 9.95
N ALA A 98 14.01 5.49 10.65
CA ALA A 98 12.72 6.02 11.08
C ALA A 98 11.88 6.64 9.95
N VAL A 99 12.16 6.28 8.68
CA VAL A 99 11.54 6.90 7.49
C VAL A 99 10.02 6.77 7.48
N THR A 100 9.51 5.67 8.04
CA THR A 100 8.08 5.39 8.14
C THR A 100 7.36 6.32 9.12
N HIS A 101 8.09 7.16 9.86
CA HIS A 101 7.56 8.13 10.80
C HIS A 101 7.97 9.57 10.48
N GLU A 102 8.57 9.84 9.33
CA GLU A 102 8.81 11.22 8.87
C GLU A 102 7.50 11.99 8.70
N ASP A 103 7.59 13.32 8.78
CA ASP A 103 6.46 14.23 8.64
C ASP A 103 5.67 14.00 7.34
N PHE A 104 6.34 13.79 6.19
CA PHE A 104 5.68 13.48 4.93
C PHE A 104 4.92 12.14 4.97
N ALA A 105 5.46 11.13 5.66
CA ALA A 105 4.81 9.82 5.76
C ALA A 105 3.51 9.92 6.57
N TRP A 106 3.53 10.69 7.67
CA TRP A 106 2.31 10.97 8.45
C TRP A 106 1.36 11.92 7.76
N GLY A 107 1.86 12.95 7.08
CA GLY A 107 1.06 13.87 6.28
C GLY A 107 0.24 13.12 5.24
N ILE A 108 0.88 12.23 4.48
CA ILE A 108 0.22 11.37 3.48
C ILE A 108 -0.81 10.43 4.11
N ARG A 109 -0.49 9.80 5.24
CA ARG A 109 -1.47 8.95 5.96
C ARG A 109 -2.65 9.77 6.51
N GLY A 110 -2.44 11.04 6.83
CA GLY A 110 -3.50 11.94 7.31
C GLY A 110 -4.36 12.54 6.19
N GLU A 111 -3.99 12.37 4.92
CA GLU A 111 -4.68 13.00 3.79
C GLU A 111 -6.17 12.62 3.74
N PRO A 112 -7.10 13.60 3.68
CA PRO A 112 -8.53 13.31 3.77
C PRO A 112 -9.05 12.36 2.69
N GLY A 113 -8.55 12.46 1.45
CA GLY A 113 -8.94 11.57 0.37
C GLY A 113 -8.31 10.18 0.49
N VAL A 114 -7.19 10.04 1.21
CA VAL A 114 -6.59 8.75 1.51
C VAL A 114 -7.39 8.05 2.60
N VAL A 115 -7.48 8.64 3.80
CA VAL A 115 -8.21 8.05 4.93
C VAL A 115 -9.68 7.82 4.56
N GLY A 116 -10.31 8.79 3.90
CA GLY A 116 -11.71 8.72 3.50
C GLY A 116 -12.04 7.57 2.55
N ALA A 117 -11.09 7.10 1.73
CA ALA A 117 -11.29 5.93 0.89
C ALA A 117 -11.45 4.65 1.72
N PHE A 118 -10.58 4.45 2.72
CA PHE A 118 -10.68 3.30 3.63
C PHE A 118 -11.91 3.39 4.52
N GLU A 119 -12.26 4.58 5.02
CA GLU A 119 -13.48 4.79 5.81
C GLU A 119 -14.73 4.37 5.03
N LYS A 120 -14.73 4.58 3.71
CA LYS A 120 -15.85 4.21 2.84
C LYS A 120 -15.98 2.71 2.62
N VAL A 121 -14.87 1.97 2.60
CA VAL A 121 -14.88 0.51 2.43
C VAL A 121 -15.26 -0.17 3.73
N TYR A 122 -14.68 0.27 4.84
CA TYR A 122 -14.95 -0.34 6.15
C TYR A 122 -16.19 0.19 6.85
N ASP A 123 -16.83 1.22 6.30
CA ASP A 123 -17.95 1.93 6.92
C ASP A 123 -17.66 2.34 8.38
N SER A 124 -16.47 2.89 8.61
CA SER A 124 -16.00 3.28 9.94
C SER A 124 -15.07 4.48 9.87
N LYS A 125 -15.23 5.41 10.82
CA LYS A 125 -14.30 6.53 11.04
C LYS A 125 -13.17 6.18 12.01
N ASP A 126 -13.37 5.16 12.83
CA ASP A 126 -12.39 4.72 13.82
C ASP A 126 -11.45 3.73 13.15
N LEU A 127 -10.44 4.28 12.48
CA LEU A 127 -9.41 3.51 11.78
C LEU A 127 -8.03 3.68 12.43
N ILE A 128 -7.19 2.67 12.25
CA ILE A 128 -5.75 2.72 12.48
C ILE A 128 -4.99 2.44 11.17
N VAL A 129 -3.75 2.94 11.05
CA VAL A 129 -2.93 2.83 9.83
C VAL A 129 -1.64 2.06 10.07
N SER A 130 -1.13 1.30 9.12
CA SER A 130 0.20 0.67 9.19
C SER A 130 1.35 1.69 9.21
N PHE A 131 2.47 1.33 9.83
CA PHE A 131 3.73 2.10 9.78
C PHE A 131 4.68 1.47 8.76
N ASP A 132 4.13 1.16 7.59
CA ASP A 132 4.81 0.41 6.54
C ASP A 132 5.88 1.25 5.82
N ALA A 133 6.64 0.58 4.96
CA ALA A 133 7.79 1.11 4.25
C ALA A 133 7.47 2.38 3.42
N THR A 134 8.54 3.08 3.07
CA THR A 134 8.51 4.13 2.04
C THR A 134 9.16 3.57 0.77
N ASN A 135 8.55 3.83 -0.39
CA ASN A 135 9.11 3.42 -1.66
C ASN A 135 9.94 4.56 -2.29
N PHE A 136 11.19 4.26 -2.59
CA PHE A 136 12.11 5.08 -3.37
C PHE A 136 12.68 4.23 -4.52
N THR A 137 11.90 4.02 -5.57
CA THR A 137 12.38 3.29 -6.74
C THR A 137 13.01 4.27 -7.73
N PHE A 138 14.27 4.02 -8.09
CA PHE A 138 14.95 4.71 -9.16
C PHE A 138 15.18 3.78 -10.37
N PRO A 139 15.13 4.32 -11.59
CA PRO A 139 15.33 3.53 -12.81
C PRO A 139 16.79 3.07 -12.98
N ASN A 140 17.00 2.05 -13.82
CA ASN A 140 18.31 1.69 -14.38
C ASN A 140 19.44 1.43 -13.36
N ARG A 141 19.10 0.99 -12.15
CA ARG A 141 20.07 0.60 -11.13
C ARG A 141 20.75 -0.72 -11.47
N ILE A 142 22.07 -0.69 -11.62
CA ILE A 142 22.92 -1.86 -11.91
C ILE A 142 23.85 -2.24 -10.75
N ASP A 143 23.88 -1.40 -9.72
CA ASP A 143 24.73 -1.51 -8.53
C ASP A 143 24.07 -2.30 -7.38
N ILE A 144 22.80 -2.67 -7.55
CA ILE A 144 22.02 -3.54 -6.66
C ILE A 144 21.45 -4.72 -7.46
N PRO A 145 21.02 -5.82 -6.80
CA PRO A 145 20.36 -6.93 -7.50
C PRO A 145 19.16 -6.46 -8.33
N ALA A 146 18.93 -7.09 -9.48
CA ALA A 146 17.78 -6.77 -10.32
C ALA A 146 16.46 -7.19 -9.64
N ASN A 147 15.47 -6.31 -9.66
CA ASN A 147 14.11 -6.64 -9.23
C ASN A 147 13.42 -7.53 -10.28
N LYS A 148 13.26 -8.82 -9.96
CA LYS A 148 12.61 -9.82 -10.82
C LYS A 148 11.18 -10.05 -10.35
N PRO A 149 10.25 -10.50 -11.22
CA PRO A 149 8.87 -10.80 -10.82
C PRO A 149 8.81 -11.70 -9.59
N TRP A 150 7.96 -11.33 -8.64
CA TRP A 150 7.78 -12.00 -7.35
C TRP A 150 6.29 -12.05 -6.98
N PRO A 151 5.45 -12.68 -7.81
CA PRO A 151 4.00 -12.68 -7.62
C PRO A 151 3.65 -13.33 -6.29
N HIS A 152 2.80 -12.65 -5.53
CA HIS A 152 2.35 -13.10 -4.22
C HIS A 152 0.96 -12.54 -3.91
N GLN A 153 0.37 -13.07 -2.85
CA GLN A 153 -0.73 -12.45 -2.13
C GLN A 153 -0.32 -12.36 -0.66
N ASP A 154 -0.92 -11.43 0.06
CA ASP A 154 -0.52 -11.03 1.41
C ASP A 154 -1.58 -11.46 2.43
N GLN A 155 -2.05 -12.69 2.30
CA GLN A 155 -3.06 -13.27 3.17
C GLN A 155 -2.80 -14.74 3.41
N ASP A 156 -3.02 -15.14 4.66
CA ASP A 156 -2.98 -16.53 5.10
C ASP A 156 -3.92 -17.42 4.26
N PRO A 157 -3.40 -18.43 3.54
CA PRO A 157 -4.21 -19.36 2.74
C PRO A 157 -5.32 -20.07 3.53
N ALA A 158 -5.18 -20.19 4.85
CA ALA A 158 -6.19 -20.81 5.70
C ALA A 158 -7.37 -19.87 6.03
N LYS A 159 -7.32 -18.60 5.59
CA LYS A 159 -8.32 -17.57 5.88
C LYS A 159 -8.76 -16.91 4.57
N PRO A 160 -9.75 -17.48 3.86
CA PRO A 160 -10.11 -17.07 2.50
C PRO A 160 -10.94 -15.78 2.41
N ASP A 161 -11.53 -15.35 3.53
CA ASP A 161 -12.39 -14.17 3.57
C ASP A 161 -11.61 -12.87 3.44
N PHE A 162 -12.28 -11.78 3.05
CA PHE A 162 -11.69 -10.45 3.02
C PHE A 162 -11.22 -10.02 4.42
N ARG A 163 -9.96 -9.61 4.56
CA ARG A 163 -9.36 -9.26 5.86
C ARG A 163 -8.53 -7.98 5.87
N CYS A 164 -7.95 -7.63 4.73
CA CYS A 164 -7.01 -6.52 4.67
C CYS A 164 -7.13 -5.82 3.32
N LEU A 165 -7.39 -4.52 3.39
CA LEU A 165 -7.32 -3.64 2.24
C LEU A 165 -6.01 -2.89 2.27
N GLN A 166 -5.14 -3.23 1.34
CA GLN A 166 -3.87 -2.54 1.17
C GLN A 166 -4.05 -1.29 0.32
N GLY A 167 -3.09 -0.38 0.45
CA GLY A 167 -3.01 0.74 -0.46
C GLY A 167 -1.62 1.37 -0.50
N LEU A 168 -1.42 2.20 -1.51
CA LEU A 168 -0.27 3.07 -1.61
C LEU A 168 -0.67 4.40 -2.25
N ALA A 169 -0.17 5.49 -1.68
CA ALA A 169 -0.29 6.82 -2.28
C ALA A 169 0.88 7.03 -3.24
N ASN A 170 0.57 7.31 -4.51
CA ASN A 170 1.55 7.53 -5.57
C ASN A 170 1.92 9.02 -5.65
N LEU A 171 3.22 9.35 -5.74
CA LEU A 171 3.68 10.75 -5.64
C LEU A 171 4.39 11.26 -6.89
N LEU A 172 4.81 10.39 -7.79
CA LEU A 172 5.45 10.75 -9.06
C LEU A 172 4.66 10.12 -10.23
N PRO A 173 4.77 10.65 -11.46
CA PRO A 173 4.17 10.02 -12.63
C PRO A 173 4.54 8.54 -12.70
N ASN A 174 3.55 7.66 -12.92
CA ASN A 174 3.78 6.23 -13.01
C ASN A 174 2.99 5.63 -14.18
N GLY A 175 3.63 5.64 -15.35
CA GLY A 175 3.10 5.10 -16.60
C GLY A 175 3.25 3.59 -16.76
N PRO A 176 3.02 3.09 -18.00
CA PRO A 176 2.99 1.67 -18.31
C PRO A 176 4.37 0.98 -18.21
N ASP A 177 5.47 1.72 -18.39
CA ASP A 177 6.83 1.18 -18.35
C ASP A 177 7.65 1.65 -17.13
N ASP A 178 7.05 2.45 -16.25
CA ASP A 178 7.74 3.09 -15.11
C ASP A 178 7.88 2.16 -13.87
N GLY A 179 7.62 0.86 -14.04
CA GLY A 179 7.60 -0.08 -12.92
C GLY A 179 6.55 0.30 -11.87
N GLY A 180 6.57 -0.32 -10.69
CA GLY A 180 5.52 -0.17 -9.67
C GLY A 180 4.55 -1.35 -9.66
N LEU A 181 3.33 -1.12 -9.16
CA LEU A 181 2.37 -2.17 -8.84
C LEU A 181 1.84 -2.87 -10.10
N ILE A 182 1.94 -4.19 -10.11
CA ILE A 182 1.34 -5.08 -11.09
C ILE A 182 0.38 -6.00 -10.33
N VAL A 183 -0.85 -6.12 -10.81
CA VAL A 183 -1.91 -6.92 -10.19
C VAL A 183 -2.43 -7.95 -11.18
N CYS A 184 -3.07 -9.02 -10.70
CA CYS A 184 -3.83 -9.97 -11.50
C CYS A 184 -5.32 -9.80 -11.17
N PRO A 185 -6.05 -8.94 -11.90
CA PRO A 185 -7.44 -8.61 -11.58
C PRO A 185 -8.35 -9.84 -11.54
N GLY A 186 -9.29 -9.87 -10.60
CA GLY A 186 -10.19 -11.01 -10.37
C GLY A 186 -9.58 -12.18 -9.62
N GLY A 187 -8.26 -12.18 -9.39
CA GLY A 187 -7.57 -13.26 -8.67
C GLY A 187 -7.96 -13.39 -7.20
N HIS A 188 -8.45 -12.31 -6.58
CA HIS A 188 -8.95 -12.33 -5.18
C HIS A 188 -10.16 -13.24 -5.00
N VAL A 189 -11.09 -13.25 -5.97
CA VAL A 189 -12.29 -14.12 -5.96
C VAL A 189 -11.90 -15.59 -6.09
N LEU A 190 -10.81 -15.87 -6.80
CA LEU A 190 -10.30 -17.23 -7.01
C LEU A 190 -9.33 -17.69 -5.93
N SER A 191 -9.00 -16.86 -4.93
CA SER A 191 -7.94 -17.15 -3.94
C SER A 191 -8.21 -18.44 -3.15
N GLU A 192 -9.46 -18.68 -2.71
CA GLU A 192 -9.82 -19.91 -2.00
C GLU A 192 -9.69 -21.15 -2.89
N GLU A 193 -10.18 -21.10 -4.13
CA GLU A 193 -10.07 -22.19 -5.09
C GLU A 193 -8.59 -22.49 -5.39
N PHE A 194 -7.81 -21.44 -5.65
CA PHE A 194 -6.38 -21.54 -5.90
C PHE A 194 -5.65 -22.27 -4.78
N HIS A 195 -5.92 -21.95 -3.52
CA HIS A 195 -5.28 -22.61 -2.39
C HIS A 195 -5.72 -24.05 -2.18
N LYS A 196 -6.94 -24.41 -2.57
CA LYS A 196 -7.39 -25.81 -2.59
C LYS A 196 -6.65 -26.59 -3.67
N ASP A 197 -6.53 -26.03 -4.87
CA ASP A 197 -5.88 -26.69 -6.01
C ASP A 197 -4.36 -26.80 -5.84
N MET A 198 -3.73 -25.85 -5.15
CA MET A 198 -2.28 -25.81 -4.90
C MET A 198 -1.88 -26.38 -3.54
N ALA A 199 -2.78 -27.05 -2.82
CA ALA A 199 -2.55 -27.50 -1.44
C ALA A 199 -1.32 -28.41 -1.29
N ASP A 200 -1.07 -29.27 -2.29
CA ASP A 200 0.04 -30.22 -2.32
C ASP A 200 1.32 -29.66 -2.97
N GLU A 201 1.29 -28.44 -3.50
CA GLU A 201 2.46 -27.82 -4.12
C GLU A 201 3.47 -27.38 -3.06
N PRO A 202 4.79 -27.67 -3.24
CA PRO A 202 5.83 -27.11 -2.39
C PRO A 202 5.78 -25.58 -2.36
N ARG A 203 5.54 -25.01 -1.17
CA ARG A 203 5.44 -23.56 -1.00
C ARG A 203 6.79 -22.86 -1.13
N ILE A 204 6.78 -21.65 -1.69
CA ILE A 204 7.90 -20.72 -1.57
C ILE A 204 8.07 -20.37 -0.09
N PRO A 205 9.29 -20.48 0.49
CA PRO A 205 9.51 -20.18 1.90
C PRO A 205 9.07 -18.77 2.29
N ALA A 206 8.32 -18.68 3.38
CA ALA A 206 7.82 -17.43 3.94
C ALA A 206 8.08 -17.41 5.45
N TRP A 207 8.43 -16.26 5.99
CA TRP A 207 8.64 -16.09 7.42
C TRP A 207 7.32 -15.89 8.20
N THR A 208 6.21 -15.66 7.49
CA THR A 208 4.87 -15.43 8.01
C THR A 208 3.85 -16.19 7.15
N PRO A 209 2.75 -16.71 7.73
CA PRO A 209 1.67 -17.29 6.93
C PRO A 209 0.90 -16.23 6.14
N GLU A 210 0.95 -14.94 6.53
CA GLU A 210 0.26 -13.83 5.83
C GLU A 210 0.97 -13.40 4.53
N TRP A 211 1.72 -14.30 3.91
CA TRP A 211 2.35 -14.12 2.61
C TRP A 211 2.37 -15.46 1.89
N TYR A 212 1.88 -15.49 0.65
CA TYR A 212 1.92 -16.67 -0.21
C TYR A 212 2.46 -16.31 -1.58
N GLY A 213 3.62 -16.88 -1.93
CA GLY A 213 4.24 -16.70 -3.24
C GLY A 213 3.69 -17.66 -4.28
N PHE A 214 3.43 -17.14 -5.49
CA PHE A 214 3.02 -17.96 -6.63
C PHE A 214 4.27 -18.53 -7.32
N THR A 215 4.28 -19.85 -7.48
CA THR A 215 5.26 -20.54 -8.34
C THR A 215 4.90 -20.32 -9.81
N GLU A 216 5.70 -20.89 -10.72
CA GLU A 216 5.33 -20.95 -12.14
C GLU A 216 4.02 -21.69 -12.40
N ASN A 217 3.71 -22.75 -11.63
CA ASN A 217 2.44 -23.47 -11.76
C ASN A 217 1.29 -22.58 -11.28
N GLY A 218 1.48 -21.85 -10.18
CA GLY A 218 0.49 -20.91 -9.69
C GLY A 218 0.18 -19.80 -10.70
N MET A 219 1.21 -19.25 -11.36
CA MET A 219 1.00 -18.27 -12.44
C MET A 219 0.25 -18.86 -13.64
N LYS A 220 0.61 -20.08 -14.08
CA LYS A 220 -0.09 -20.78 -15.17
C LYS A 220 -1.54 -21.09 -14.81
N TRP A 221 -1.82 -21.40 -13.55
CA TRP A 221 -3.18 -21.63 -13.08
C TRP A 221 -4.04 -20.37 -13.24
N LEU A 222 -3.53 -19.20 -12.83
CA LEU A 222 -4.23 -17.92 -13.03
C LEU A 222 -4.45 -17.63 -14.52
N GLU A 223 -3.45 -17.89 -15.37
CA GLU A 223 -3.55 -17.74 -16.82
C GLU A 223 -4.60 -18.68 -17.43
N ASN A 224 -4.65 -19.95 -17.00
CA ASN A 224 -5.63 -20.94 -17.46
C ASN A 224 -7.07 -20.57 -17.05
N LYS A 225 -7.23 -19.79 -15.97
CA LYS A 225 -8.51 -19.18 -15.58
C LYS A 225 -8.85 -17.92 -16.41
N GLY A 226 -7.99 -17.55 -17.36
CA GLY A 226 -8.16 -16.39 -18.23
C GLY A 226 -7.72 -15.07 -17.62
N LEU A 227 -7.10 -15.08 -16.43
CA LEU A 227 -6.66 -13.87 -15.76
C LEU A 227 -5.34 -13.35 -16.36
N LYS A 228 -5.14 -12.04 -16.31
CA LYS A 228 -3.98 -11.36 -16.90
C LYS A 228 -3.35 -10.42 -15.90
N TRP A 229 -2.03 -10.38 -15.89
CA TRP A 229 -1.29 -9.39 -15.11
C TRP A 229 -1.38 -8.01 -15.76
N VAL A 230 -1.76 -7.01 -14.99
CA VAL A 230 -1.97 -5.62 -15.41
C VAL A 230 -1.04 -4.71 -14.63
N LYS A 231 -0.28 -3.89 -15.36
CA LYS A 231 0.48 -2.79 -14.78
C LYS A 231 -0.47 -1.65 -14.43
N VAL A 232 -0.54 -1.29 -13.15
CA VAL A 232 -1.40 -0.20 -12.69
C VAL A 232 -0.69 1.14 -12.92
N CYS A 233 -1.28 2.02 -13.72
CA CYS A 233 -0.77 3.38 -13.97
C CYS A 233 -1.41 4.38 -12.99
N ALA A 234 -0.66 5.40 -12.62
CA ALA A 234 -1.10 6.40 -11.66
C ALA A 234 -0.44 7.76 -11.90
N GLU A 235 -1.18 8.81 -11.55
CA GLU A 235 -0.70 10.19 -11.50
C GLU A 235 -0.28 10.56 -10.07
N PRO A 236 0.55 11.61 -9.90
CA PRO A 236 0.85 12.15 -8.58
C PRO A 236 -0.42 12.51 -7.81
N GLY A 237 -0.55 11.92 -6.63
CA GLY A 237 -1.66 12.09 -5.70
C GLY A 237 -2.76 11.04 -5.81
N ASP A 238 -2.68 10.11 -6.75
CA ASP A 238 -3.60 8.98 -6.81
C ASP A 238 -3.33 8.00 -5.66
N LEU A 239 -4.40 7.36 -5.19
CA LEU A 239 -4.34 6.25 -4.25
C LEU A 239 -4.68 4.95 -4.98
N LEU A 240 -3.77 3.99 -4.95
CA LEU A 240 -4.02 2.63 -5.44
C LEU A 240 -4.41 1.78 -4.24
N MET A 241 -5.48 1.02 -4.35
CA MET A 241 -5.97 0.12 -3.30
C MET A 241 -6.23 -1.27 -3.87
N TRP A 242 -5.94 -2.30 -3.09
CA TRP A 242 -6.20 -3.68 -3.48
C TRP A 242 -6.45 -4.58 -2.27
N ASP A 243 -7.28 -5.58 -2.50
CA ASP A 243 -7.54 -6.66 -1.57
C ASP A 243 -6.26 -7.48 -1.34
N SER A 244 -5.94 -7.85 -0.10
CA SER A 244 -4.77 -8.66 0.23
C SER A 244 -4.72 -10.02 -0.48
N ARG A 245 -5.86 -10.52 -0.98
CA ARG A 245 -5.97 -11.75 -1.79
C ARG A 245 -5.63 -11.53 -3.26
N THR A 246 -5.64 -10.29 -3.76
CA THR A 246 -5.31 -10.00 -5.16
C THR A 246 -3.85 -10.34 -5.43
N PRO A 247 -3.55 -11.25 -6.38
CA PRO A 247 -2.16 -11.54 -6.74
C PRO A 247 -1.48 -10.29 -7.26
N HIS A 248 -0.33 -9.93 -6.71
CA HIS A 248 0.37 -8.71 -7.05
C HIS A 248 1.89 -8.85 -6.87
N TYR A 249 2.63 -7.89 -7.42
CA TYR A 249 4.06 -7.66 -7.17
C TYR A 249 4.44 -6.26 -7.69
N ASN A 250 5.73 -5.89 -7.56
CA ASN A 250 6.26 -4.71 -8.22
C ASN A 250 7.49 -5.01 -9.07
N LEU A 251 7.76 -4.14 -10.03
CA LEU A 251 9.01 -4.12 -10.79
C LEU A 251 9.64 -2.74 -10.78
N SER A 252 10.93 -2.68 -11.08
CA SER A 252 11.64 -1.41 -11.32
C SER A 252 11.28 -0.82 -12.68
N SER A 253 11.45 0.49 -12.81
CA SER A 253 11.20 1.22 -14.05
C SER A 253 12.12 0.76 -15.19
N LYS A 254 11.57 0.65 -16.40
CA LYS A 254 12.30 0.46 -17.65
C LYS A 254 12.61 1.78 -18.37
N THR A 255 12.11 2.90 -17.84
CA THR A 255 12.29 4.25 -18.38
C THR A 255 13.34 5.01 -17.56
N THR A 256 13.30 6.34 -17.57
CA THR A 256 14.09 7.21 -16.69
C THR A 256 13.25 7.84 -15.57
N GLN A 257 11.99 7.44 -15.40
CA GLN A 257 11.09 7.98 -14.37
C GLN A 257 11.35 7.32 -13.00
N PRO A 258 11.71 8.10 -11.96
CA PRO A 258 11.68 7.62 -10.58
C PRO A 258 10.24 7.45 -10.08
N ARG A 259 10.07 6.59 -9.09
CA ARG A 259 8.78 6.31 -8.45
C ARG A 259 8.90 6.43 -6.95
N PHE A 260 8.09 7.32 -6.38
CA PHE A 260 7.91 7.50 -4.95
C PHE A 260 6.49 7.15 -4.55
N ALA A 261 6.36 6.40 -3.45
CA ALA A 261 5.08 6.08 -2.87
C ALA A 261 5.20 5.82 -1.36
N ILE A 262 4.11 6.02 -0.64
CA ILE A 262 3.96 5.60 0.75
C ILE A 262 2.91 4.49 0.80
N TYR A 263 3.26 3.37 1.41
CA TYR A 263 2.29 2.30 1.67
C TYR A 263 1.36 2.72 2.81
N THR A 264 0.07 2.62 2.57
CA THR A 264 -0.99 3.09 3.45
C THR A 264 -2.08 2.02 3.54
N CYS A 265 -2.00 1.17 4.55
CA CYS A 265 -3.02 0.16 4.83
C CYS A 265 -3.75 0.55 6.12
N TYR A 266 -5.08 0.41 6.13
CA TYR A 266 -5.92 0.77 7.28
C TYR A 266 -6.79 -0.39 7.72
N MET A 267 -7.18 -0.36 9.00
CA MET A 267 -8.02 -1.36 9.63
C MET A 267 -8.95 -0.67 10.65
N PRO A 268 -10.20 -1.13 10.80
CA PRO A 268 -11.08 -0.69 11.86
C PRO A 268 -10.50 -0.95 13.25
N VAL A 269 -10.72 -0.02 14.17
CA VAL A 269 -10.37 -0.21 15.60
C VAL A 269 -11.14 -1.40 16.21
N ALA A 270 -12.32 -1.71 15.68
CA ALA A 270 -13.13 -2.85 16.12
C ALA A 270 -12.41 -4.21 15.93
N ASP A 271 -11.49 -4.28 14.96
CA ASP A 271 -10.79 -5.52 14.59
C ASP A 271 -9.43 -5.68 15.30
N VAL A 272 -9.07 -4.75 16.18
CA VAL A 272 -7.81 -4.81 16.93
C VAL A 272 -7.99 -5.05 18.42
N THR A 273 -7.08 -5.84 18.97
CA THR A 273 -7.05 -6.10 20.41
C THR A 273 -6.32 -4.97 21.15
N GLN A 274 -6.57 -4.83 22.44
CA GLN A 274 -5.81 -3.90 23.28
C GLN A 274 -4.30 -4.22 23.31
N LYS A 275 -3.92 -5.50 23.19
CA LYS A 275 -2.53 -5.92 23.07
C LYS A 275 -1.89 -5.41 21.78
N ASP A 276 -2.64 -5.41 20.68
CA ASP A 276 -2.16 -4.89 19.40
C ASP A 276 -1.97 -3.37 19.47
N LEU A 277 -2.92 -2.65 20.08
CA LEU A 277 -2.80 -1.20 20.30
C LEU A 277 -1.60 -0.84 21.17
N LEU A 278 -1.33 -1.58 22.25
CA LEU A 278 -0.15 -1.37 23.10
C LEU A 278 1.16 -1.64 22.34
N ARG A 279 1.21 -2.71 21.52
CA ARG A 279 2.37 -2.97 20.66
C ARG A 279 2.57 -1.87 19.62
N LYS A 280 1.48 -1.36 19.06
CA LYS A 280 1.49 -0.27 18.09
C LYS A 280 1.95 1.05 18.72
N LYS A 281 1.52 1.35 19.95
CA LYS A 281 2.02 2.47 20.75
C LYS A 281 3.53 2.38 20.96
N ASP A 282 4.03 1.22 21.36
CA ASP A 282 5.47 0.98 21.50
C ASP A 282 6.22 1.19 20.17
N ALA A 283 5.67 0.69 19.05
CA ALA A 283 6.26 0.91 17.74
C ALA A 283 6.33 2.40 17.36
N PHE A 284 5.26 3.16 17.65
CA PHE A 284 5.19 4.60 17.43
C PHE A 284 6.23 5.35 18.28
N GLU A 285 6.26 5.11 19.59
CA GLU A 285 7.16 5.77 20.54
C GLU A 285 8.64 5.45 20.27
N ARG A 286 8.91 4.29 19.67
CA ARG A 286 10.25 3.87 19.25
C ARG A 286 10.59 4.22 17.80
N TRP A 287 9.70 4.84 17.03
CA TRP A 287 9.94 5.17 15.62
C TRP A 287 10.32 3.97 14.75
N VAL A 288 9.70 2.81 14.98
CA VAL A 288 9.93 1.59 14.19
C VAL A 288 8.76 1.32 13.28
N GLY A 289 9.06 0.99 12.03
CA GLY A 289 8.06 0.55 11.07
C GLY A 289 7.38 -0.76 11.47
N THR A 290 6.25 -1.03 10.84
CA THR A 290 5.53 -2.31 10.89
C THR A 290 5.51 -2.91 9.49
N THR A 291 4.87 -4.08 9.33
CA THR A 291 4.43 -4.52 8.00
C THR A 291 3.18 -3.72 7.56
N HIS A 292 2.62 -4.07 6.40
CA HIS A 292 1.35 -3.54 5.93
C HIS A 292 0.19 -3.79 6.91
N TRP A 293 0.27 -4.76 7.83
CA TRP A 293 -0.81 -5.03 8.78
C TRP A 293 -0.96 -3.89 9.81
N PRO A 294 -2.09 -3.15 9.86
CA PRO A 294 -2.20 -1.94 10.68
C PRO A 294 -2.15 -2.18 12.19
N ASN A 295 -2.55 -3.38 12.62
CA ASN A 295 -2.48 -3.86 14.01
C ASN A 295 -1.06 -4.11 14.54
N ALA A 296 -0.03 -3.82 13.74
CA ALA A 296 1.37 -3.98 14.10
C ALA A 296 1.72 -5.41 14.52
N ARG A 297 1.09 -6.44 13.92
CA ARG A 297 1.38 -7.86 14.23
C ARG A 297 2.88 -8.18 14.23
N HIS A 298 3.62 -7.53 13.34
CA HIS A 298 5.07 -7.55 13.28
C HIS A 298 5.62 -6.12 13.29
N VAL A 299 6.70 -5.93 14.04
CA VAL A 299 7.40 -4.66 14.19
C VAL A 299 8.82 -4.83 13.69
N GLY A 300 9.30 -3.84 12.94
CA GLY A 300 10.63 -3.84 12.33
C GLY A 300 11.76 -3.51 13.29
N SER A 301 12.95 -3.37 12.72
CA SER A 301 14.17 -2.95 13.41
C SER A 301 14.44 -1.46 13.21
N LYS A 302 15.09 -0.81 14.18
CA LYS A 302 15.62 0.55 14.04
C LYS A 302 16.93 0.61 13.26
N VAL A 303 17.61 -0.53 13.09
CA VAL A 303 18.99 -0.57 12.61
C VAL A 303 18.99 -0.96 11.14
N ALA A 304 19.37 -0.02 10.29
CA ALA A 304 19.69 -0.28 8.90
C ALA A 304 20.98 -1.10 8.79
N LYS A 305 21.00 -2.03 7.84
CA LYS A 305 22.16 -2.86 7.54
C LYS A 305 22.68 -2.56 6.14
N ARG A 306 23.97 -2.25 6.02
CA ARG A 306 24.68 -2.06 4.76
C ARG A 306 25.74 -3.15 4.63
N ASP A 307 25.58 -4.00 3.61
CA ASP A 307 26.47 -5.15 3.38
C ASP A 307 26.63 -6.07 4.60
N GLY A 308 25.56 -6.21 5.40
CA GLY A 308 25.51 -7.06 6.60
C GLY A 308 25.87 -6.34 7.92
N GLU A 309 26.53 -5.19 7.85
CA GLU A 309 26.97 -4.40 9.00
C GLU A 309 26.00 -3.27 9.33
N ASP A 310 26.04 -2.74 10.56
CA ASP A 310 25.24 -1.57 10.94
C ASP A 310 25.60 -0.38 10.04
N ASP A 311 24.61 0.25 9.42
CA ASP A 311 24.85 1.41 8.58
C ASP A 311 25.30 2.60 9.45
N PRO A 312 26.49 3.20 9.22
CA PRO A 312 26.99 4.32 10.02
C PRO A 312 26.12 5.59 9.88
N HIS A 313 25.24 5.65 8.88
CA HIS A 313 24.30 6.75 8.65
C HIS A 313 22.90 6.49 9.23
N ASN A 314 22.74 5.45 10.07
CA ASN A 314 21.47 5.10 10.66
C ASN A 314 20.83 6.27 11.44
N ARG A 315 19.51 6.40 11.34
CA ARG A 315 18.71 7.36 12.12
C ARG A 315 17.76 6.58 13.03
N PHE A 316 17.75 6.91 14.33
CA PHE A 316 16.90 6.25 15.33
C PHE A 316 15.59 7.01 15.62
N GLU A 317 15.47 8.21 15.06
CA GLU A 317 14.27 9.05 15.08
C GLU A 317 14.15 9.76 13.74
N PRO A 318 12.93 10.19 13.35
CA PRO A 318 12.71 10.93 12.12
C PRO A 318 13.54 12.21 12.11
N ARG A 319 14.06 12.55 10.93
CA ARG A 319 14.74 13.82 10.70
C ARG A 319 13.79 14.99 10.92
N ASN A 320 12.60 14.89 10.34
CA ASN A 320 11.51 15.84 10.54
C ASN A 320 10.41 15.14 11.33
N LYS A 321 10.33 15.43 12.63
CA LYS A 321 9.33 14.83 13.51
C LYS A 321 7.93 15.30 13.10
N PRO A 322 6.95 14.38 13.03
CA PRO A 322 5.60 14.72 12.59
C PRO A 322 4.87 15.54 13.66
N VAL A 323 4.11 16.54 13.22
CA VAL A 323 3.11 17.24 14.04
C VAL A 323 1.75 16.73 13.60
N LEU A 324 1.13 15.90 14.44
CA LEU A 324 -0.13 15.22 14.11
C LEU A 324 -1.32 16.07 14.54
N ASP A 325 -2.27 16.29 13.63
CA ASP A 325 -3.60 16.76 14.01
C ASP A 325 -4.39 15.65 14.72
N GLU A 326 -5.56 15.99 15.27
CA GLU A 326 -6.37 15.04 16.04
C GLU A 326 -6.73 13.79 15.21
N ARG A 327 -7.09 13.98 13.93
CA ARG A 327 -7.49 12.88 13.04
C ARG A 327 -6.31 11.94 12.78
N THR A 328 -5.15 12.49 12.45
CA THR A 328 -3.95 11.71 12.15
C THR A 328 -3.42 11.04 13.43
N PHE A 329 -3.55 11.69 14.59
CA PHE A 329 -3.18 11.08 15.86
C PHE A 329 -4.07 9.87 16.20
N LYS A 330 -5.36 9.89 15.87
CA LYS A 330 -6.24 8.71 16.01
C LYS A 330 -5.73 7.51 15.21
N LEU A 331 -5.18 7.72 14.02
CA LEU A 331 -4.63 6.63 13.18
C LEU A 331 -3.47 5.88 13.84
N THR A 332 -2.81 6.46 14.85
CA THR A 332 -1.78 5.77 15.65
C THR A 332 -2.33 4.60 16.46
N GLY A 333 -3.64 4.59 16.76
CA GLY A 333 -4.25 3.63 17.67
C GLY A 333 -4.18 4.00 19.15
N ILE A 334 -3.30 4.94 19.53
CA ILE A 334 -3.04 5.32 20.93
C ILE A 334 -4.31 5.83 21.64
N PRO A 335 -5.14 6.69 21.02
CA PRO A 335 -6.37 7.18 21.67
C PRO A 335 -7.41 6.10 22.01
N TYR A 336 -7.30 4.90 21.42
CA TYR A 336 -8.25 3.80 21.63
C TYR A 336 -7.79 2.79 22.71
N ILE A 337 -6.66 3.06 23.37
CA ILE A 337 -6.17 2.24 24.49
C ILE A 337 -7.02 2.53 25.72
N LYS A 338 -7.61 1.47 26.29
CA LYS A 338 -8.38 1.55 27.53
C LYS A 338 -7.41 1.65 28.71
N VAL A 339 -7.64 2.65 29.57
CA VAL A 339 -6.89 2.89 30.81
C VAL A 339 -7.34 1.94 31.91
#